data_AF-A0A0C9YW91-F1
#
_entry.id   AF-A0A0C9YW91-F1
#
_cell.length_a   1.000
_cell.length_b   1.000
_cell.length_c   1.000
_cell.angle_alpha   90.00
_cell.angle_beta   90.00
_cell.angle_gamma   90.00
#
_symmetry.space_group_name_H-M   'P 1'
#
loop_
_entity.id
_entity.type
_entity.pdbx_description
1 polymer ?
#
loop_
_entity_poly.entity_id
_entity_poly.type
_entity_poly.pdbx_seq_one_letter_code
_entity_poly.pdbx_strand_id
1 'polypeptide(L)' 'FANFKNTVWHHSFKKLLETIEKESQTGCWVNCWDGIARCFFPIVLILSANYKEQ' A
#
# COMPACT_ATOMS: atom_id res chain seq x y z
N PHE A 1 -6.93 25.27 2.22
CA PHE A 1 -7.17 24.23 1.19
C PHE A 1 -6.10 23.14 1.18
N ALA A 2 -4.80 23.48 1.23
CA ALA A 2 -3.70 22.49 1.27
C ALA A 2 -3.79 21.49 2.44
N ASN A 3 -4.07 21.97 3.66
CA ASN A 3 -4.22 21.09 4.83
C ASN A 3 -5.37 20.07 4.68
N PHE A 4 -6.51 20.48 4.11
CA PHE A 4 -7.65 19.59 3.89
C PHE A 4 -7.30 18.46 2.91
N LYS A 5 -6.63 18.78 1.80
CA LYS A 5 -6.11 17.78 0.87
C LYS A 5 -5.15 16.81 1.57
N ASN A 6 -4.24 17.32 2.39
CA ASN A 6 -3.28 16.48 3.10
C ASN A 6 -3.97 15.50 4.05
N THR A 7 -4.94 15.98 4.84
CA THR A 7 -5.75 15.13 5.73
C THR A 7 -6.49 14.04 4.99
N VAL A 8 -7.12 14.36 3.85
CA VAL A 8 -7.84 13.38 3.02
C VAL A 8 -6.88 12.34 2.45
N TRP A 9 -5.70 12.75 1.98
CA TRP A 9 -4.67 11.84 1.48
C TRP A 9 -4.16 10.89 2.55
N HIS A 10 -3.77 11.40 3.72
CA HIS A 10 -3.31 10.56 4.83
C HIS A 10 -4.38 9.56 5.29
N HIS A 11 -5.64 10.00 5.39
CA HIS A 11 -6.73 9.12 5.80
C HIS A 11 -7.00 8.01 4.77
N SER A 12 -6.99 8.34 3.48
CA SER A 12 -7.21 7.36 2.40
C SER A 12 -6.05 6.38 2.30
N PHE A 13 -4.81 6.87 2.44
CA PHE A 13 -3.63 6.02 2.48
C PHE A 13 -3.63 5.07 3.68
N LYS A 14 -4.05 5.55 4.86
CA LYS A 14 -4.23 4.70 6.04
C LYS A 14 -5.22 3.56 5.78
N LYS A 15 -6.38 3.86 5.17
CA LYS A 15 -7.36 2.84 4.78
C LYS A 15 -6.78 1.80 3.82
N LEU A 16 -5.99 2.24 2.83
CA LEU A 16 -5.30 1.32 1.94
C LEU A 16 -4.35 0.38 2.70
N LEU A 17 -3.54 0.94 3.61
CA LEU A 17 -2.62 0.14 4.44
C LEU A 17 -3.37 -0.89 5.30
N GLU A 18 -4.48 -0.48 5.93
CA GLU A 18 -5.34 -1.38 6.71
C GLU A 18 -5.89 -2.54 5.86
N THR A 19 -6.23 -2.30 4.58
CA THR A 19 -6.73 -3.37 3.70
C THR A 19 -5.68 -4.41 3.32
N ILE A 20 -4.41 -4.02 3.27
CA ILE A 20 -3.30 -4.91 2.85
C ILE A 20 -2.49 -5.45 4.03
N GLU A 21 -2.71 -4.95 5.25
CA GLU A 21 -1.98 -5.34 6.47
C GLU A 21 -2.01 -6.85 6.70
N LYS A 22 -3.21 -7.45 6.65
CA LYS A 22 -3.38 -8.90 6.84
C LYS A 22 -2.58 -9.70 5.82
N GLU A 23 -2.74 -9.36 4.55
CA GLU A 23 -2.09 -10.07 3.44
C GLU A 23 -0.56 -9.85 3.43
N SER A 24 -0.07 -8.74 4.01
CA SER A 24 1.36 -8.51 4.22
C SER A 24 1.97 -9.46 5.26
N GLN A 25 1.19 -9.95 6.23
CA GLN A 25 1.67 -10.85 7.29
C GLN A 25 1.50 -12.32 6.91
N THR A 26 0.35 -12.67 6.34
CA THR A 26 0.01 -14.07 6.06
C THR A 26 0.26 -14.48 4.61
N GLY A 27 0.48 -13.50 3.73
CA GLY A 27 0.47 -13.70 2.28
C GLY A 27 -0.94 -13.91 1.75
N CYS A 28 -1.08 -13.80 0.43
CA CYS A 28 -2.30 -14.01 -0.32
C CYS A 28 -2.10 -15.09 -1.40
N TRP A 29 -2.91 -16.14 -1.37
CA TRP A 29 -2.88 -17.19 -2.39
C TRP A 29 -3.67 -16.77 -3.63
N VAL A 30 -3.01 -16.82 -4.78
CA VAL A 30 -3.61 -16.49 -6.07
C VAL A 30 -3.39 -17.65 -7.03
N ASN A 31 -4.45 -18.05 -7.73
CA ASN A 31 -4.34 -18.98 -8.85
C ASN A 31 -3.78 -18.23 -10.07
N CYS A 32 -2.56 -18.59 -10.45
CA CYS A 32 -1.92 -17.99 -11.61
C CYS A 32 -2.45 -18.60 -12.92
N TRP A 33 -2.13 -17.96 -14.04
CA TRP A 33 -2.51 -18.42 -15.38
C TRP A 33 -2.01 -19.84 -15.70
N ASP A 34 -0.88 -20.26 -15.12
CA ASP A 34 -0.31 -21.60 -15.24
C ASP A 34 -1.07 -22.66 -14.42
N GLY A 35 -2.14 -22.28 -13.73
CA GLY A 35 -2.92 -23.17 -12.85
C GLY A 35 -2.21 -23.48 -11.52
N ILE A 36 -1.06 -22.85 -11.24
CA ILE A 36 -0.32 -23.05 -10.00
C ILE A 36 -0.72 -21.96 -9.01
N ALA A 37 -1.18 -22.36 -7.83
CA ALA A 37 -1.41 -21.43 -6.73
C ALA A 37 -0.07 -20.92 -6.21
N ARG A 38 0.07 -19.61 -6.06
CA ARG A 38 1.27 -18.97 -5.49
C ARG A 38 0.87 -18.03 -4.36
N CYS A 39 1.67 -18.01 -3.30
CA CYS A 39 1.50 -17.10 -2.18
C CYS A 39 2.31 -15.83 -2.41
N PHE A 40 1.62 -14.68 -2.49
CA PHE A 40 2.22 -13.37 -2.72
C PHE A 40 2.16 -12.52 -1.45
N PHE A 41 3.19 -11.70 -1.23
CA PHE A 41 3.26 -10.76 -0.11
C PHE A 41 3.32 -9.34 -0.67
N PRO A 42 2.34 -8.47 -0.37
CA PRO A 42 2.42 -7.07 -0.74
C PRO A 42 3.55 -6.37 0.04
N ILE A 43 4.29 -5.50 -0.65
CA ILE A 43 5.36 -4.68 -0.05
C ILE A 43 5.06 -3.21 -0.36
N VAL A 44 5.04 -2.37 0.67
CA VAL A 44 4.86 -0.92 0.54
C VAL A 44 6.21 -0.23 0.70
N LEU A 45 6.66 0.46 -0.35
CA LEU A 45 7.88 1.27 -0.32
C LEU A 45 7.49 2.75 -0.24
N ILE A 46 7.78 3.40 0.88
CA ILE A 46 7.55 4.84 1.06
C ILE A 46 8.84 5.58 0.68
N LEU A 47 8.83 6.21 -0.49
CA LEU A 47 9.93 7.04 -0.94
C LEU A 47 9.74 8.45 -0.38
N SER A 48 10.58 8.82 0.59
CA SER A 48 10.66 10.20 1.06
C SER A 48 11.63 10.96 0.16
N ALA A 49 11.10 11.76 -0.77
CA ALA A 49 11.92 12.72 -1.50
C ALA A 49 12.17 13.93 -0.59
N ASN A 50 13.44 14.29 -0.39
CA ASN A 50 13.81 15.52 0.33
C ASN A 50 13.51 16.74 -0.57
N TYR A 51 12.23 17.12 -0.64
CA TYR A 51 11.78 18.30 -1.38
C TYR A 51 12.28 19.55 -0.65
N LYS A 52 13.42 20.09 -1.08
CA LYS A 52 13.80 21.46 -0.75
C LYS A 52 12.90 22.38 -1.56
N GLU A 53 12.00 23.08 -0.88
CA GLU A 53 11.30 24.23 -1.46
C GLU A 53 12.35 25.24 -1.94
N GLN A 54 12.30 25.60 -3.23
CA GLN A 54 13.10 26.67 -3.82
C GLN A 54 12.32 27.97 -3.77
#